data_AF-A0A2W5VP93-F1
#
_entry.id   AF-A0A2W5VP93-F1
#
_cell.length_a   1.000
_cell.length_b   1.000
_cell.length_c   1.000
_cell.angle_alpha   90.00
_cell.angle_beta   90.00
_cell.angle_gamma   90.00
#
_symmetry.space_group_name_H-M   'P 1'
#
loop_
_entity.id
_entity.type
_entity.pdbx_description
1 polymer ?
#
loop_
_entity_poly.entity_id
_entity_poly.type
_entity_poly.pdbx_seq_one_letter_code
_entity_poly.pdbx_strand_id
1 'polypeptide(L)'
;MKHAWSVNDVAALLGVPPEDARALVEQVFEGPRDVLSFQDLHLVRTAHRLLNQKVSKARITQALVQVKKEQPADAPLAAVTLREVGKELVVEAGSSKWNAASGQHLFDFGAKGNRGANWLRPVPARDAVALFAAAVHVEETDPEAALDAYADAVAADPHHADAHVNLGRLLHQRGRLCEAEAHYVAALVSRPTDTTATFNLAVVLEDLGRLDDAIARYQEVLELDPTVSDACFNLARLYEKKGEKVAALRHLKDYRRLSGPR
;
A
#
# COMPACT_ATOMS: atom_id res chain seq x y z
N MET A 1 -40.92 -7.47 -26.70
CA MET A 1 -42.21 -6.74 -26.82
C MET A 1 -42.04 -5.36 -26.19
N LYS A 2 -42.04 -4.28 -27.00
CA LYS A 2 -41.91 -2.90 -26.51
C LYS A 2 -43.20 -2.51 -25.78
N HIS A 3 -43.19 -2.55 -24.45
CA HIS A 3 -44.30 -2.02 -23.66
C HIS A 3 -44.14 -0.50 -23.61
N ALA A 4 -45.05 0.19 -24.30
CA ALA A 4 -45.22 1.63 -24.26
C ALA A 4 -46.10 1.97 -23.05
N TRP A 5 -45.64 2.90 -22.20
CA TRP A 5 -46.34 3.33 -20.98
C TRP A 5 -47.01 4.67 -21.22
N SER A 6 -48.25 4.83 -20.77
CA SER A 6 -48.92 6.13 -20.78
C SER A 6 -48.55 6.95 -19.54
N VAL A 7 -48.80 8.26 -19.59
CA VAL A 7 -48.63 9.16 -18.42
C VAL A 7 -49.48 8.69 -17.22
N ASN A 8 -50.65 8.10 -17.47
CA ASN A 8 -51.52 7.58 -16.41
C ASN A 8 -50.90 6.35 -15.73
N ASP A 9 -50.24 5.48 -16.50
CA ASP A 9 -49.53 4.33 -15.92
C ASP A 9 -48.34 4.79 -15.06
N VAL A 10 -47.67 5.87 -15.48
CA VAL A 10 -46.61 6.50 -14.70
C VAL A 10 -47.15 7.12 -13.42
N ALA A 11 -48.29 7.82 -13.48
CA ALA A 11 -48.95 8.40 -12.32
C ALA A 11 -49.30 7.32 -11.28
N ALA A 12 -49.88 6.20 -11.73
CA ALA A 12 -50.20 5.06 -10.89
C ALA A 12 -48.96 4.43 -10.25
N LEU A 13 -47.86 4.29 -11.00
CA LEU A 13 -46.60 3.74 -10.50
C LEU A 13 -45.91 4.64 -9.47
N LEU A 14 -46.06 5.96 -9.59
CA LEU A 14 -45.46 6.93 -8.69
C LEU A 14 -46.36 7.25 -7.49
N GLY A 15 -47.63 6.84 -7.52
CA GLY A 15 -48.62 7.15 -6.50
C GLY A 15 -48.98 8.64 -6.46
N VAL A 16 -48.96 9.31 -7.62
CA VAL A 16 -49.24 10.75 -7.75
C VAL A 16 -50.42 11.01 -8.68
N PRO A 17 -51.09 12.17 -8.57
CA PRO A 17 -52.10 12.60 -9.54
C PRO A 17 -51.57 12.63 -10.98
N PRO A 18 -52.39 12.29 -12.01
CA PRO A 18 -51.97 12.30 -13.40
C PRO A 18 -51.46 13.64 -13.93
N GLU A 19 -51.93 14.75 -13.35
CA GLU A 19 -51.46 16.11 -13.64
C GLU A 19 -50.04 16.36 -13.16
N ASP A 20 -49.68 15.89 -11.97
CA ASP A 20 -48.32 15.97 -11.43
C ASP A 20 -47.37 15.07 -12.22
N ALA A 21 -47.81 13.88 -12.62
CA ALA A 21 -47.05 13.00 -13.50
C ALA A 21 -46.78 13.64 -14.87
N ARG A 22 -47.78 14.32 -15.46
CA ARG A 22 -47.63 15.03 -16.73
C ARG A 22 -46.65 16.19 -16.62
N ALA A 23 -46.78 17.02 -15.58
CA ALA A 23 -45.87 18.12 -15.33
C ALA A 23 -44.42 17.64 -15.15
N LEU A 24 -44.23 16.49 -14.50
CA LEU A 24 -42.92 15.87 -14.33
C LEU A 24 -42.35 15.35 -15.66
N VAL A 25 -43.17 14.71 -16.49
CA VAL A 25 -42.78 14.26 -17.83
C VAL A 25 -42.33 15.44 -18.70
N GLU A 26 -43.13 16.52 -18.74
CA GLU A 26 -42.79 17.73 -19.49
C GLU A 26 -41.49 18.37 -18.99
N GLN A 27 -41.27 18.38 -17.68
CA GLN A 27 -40.05 18.90 -17.08
C GLN A 27 -38.80 18.06 -17.42
N VAL A 28 -38.94 16.74 -17.52
CA VAL A 28 -37.82 15.82 -17.80
C VAL A 28 -37.46 15.78 -19.29
N PHE A 29 -38.44 15.89 -20.17
CA PHE A 29 -38.25 15.71 -21.61
C PHE A 29 -38.38 16.97 -22.44
N GLU A 30 -38.49 18.14 -21.80
CA GLU A 30 -38.61 19.45 -22.45
C GLU A 30 -39.75 19.51 -23.48
N GLY A 31 -40.88 18.88 -23.13
CA GLY A 31 -42.08 18.81 -23.97
C GLY A 31 -43.02 17.66 -23.60
N PRO A 32 -44.28 17.69 -24.05
CA PRO A 32 -45.25 16.65 -23.75
C PRO A 32 -44.88 15.33 -24.44
N ARG A 33 -45.06 14.22 -23.72
CA ARG A 33 -44.93 12.86 -24.26
C ARG A 33 -46.12 12.01 -23.86
N ASP A 34 -46.84 11.52 -24.86
CA ASP A 34 -48.00 10.65 -24.63
C ASP A 34 -47.60 9.18 -24.43
N VAL A 35 -46.44 8.80 -24.97
CA VAL A 35 -45.90 7.44 -24.89
C VAL A 35 -44.49 7.47 -24.35
N LEU A 36 -44.28 6.71 -23.27
CA LEU A 36 -43.03 6.62 -22.54
C LEU A 36 -42.43 5.23 -22.69
N SER A 37 -41.14 5.19 -22.99
CA SER A 37 -40.36 3.96 -22.93
C SER A 37 -40.08 3.56 -21.48
N PHE A 38 -39.61 2.32 -21.27
CA PHE A 38 -39.14 1.89 -19.94
C PHE A 38 -37.99 2.77 -19.41
N GLN A 39 -37.14 3.27 -20.30
CA GLN A 39 -36.09 4.25 -19.98
C GLN A 39 -36.69 5.55 -19.46
N ASP A 40 -37.72 6.06 -20.15
CA ASP A 40 -38.37 7.31 -19.77
C ASP A 40 -39.03 7.19 -18.39
N LEU A 41 -39.67 6.06 -18.10
CA LEU A 41 -40.27 5.77 -16.81
C LEU A 41 -39.25 5.82 -15.66
N HIS A 42 -38.05 5.28 -15.86
CA HIS A 42 -37.00 5.30 -14.83
C HIS A 42 -36.46 6.71 -14.57
N LEU A 43 -36.35 7.53 -15.61
CA LEU A 43 -35.96 8.95 -15.50
C LEU A 43 -37.02 9.75 -14.73
N VAL A 44 -38.29 9.60 -15.08
CA VAL A 44 -39.40 10.28 -14.41
C VAL A 44 -39.51 9.83 -12.95
N ARG A 45 -39.37 8.54 -12.66
CA ARG A 45 -39.34 8.02 -11.27
C ARG A 45 -38.19 8.59 -10.45
N THR A 46 -37.03 8.76 -11.08
CA THR A 46 -35.85 9.32 -10.41
C THR A 46 -36.02 10.83 -10.16
N ALA A 47 -36.56 11.57 -11.12
CA ALA A 47 -36.93 12.97 -10.97
C ALA A 47 -37.91 13.18 -9.81
N HIS A 48 -38.95 12.33 -9.72
CA HIS A 48 -39.94 12.37 -8.64
C HIS A 48 -39.28 12.19 -7.26
N ARG A 49 -38.37 11.23 -7.12
CA ARG A 49 -37.64 10.97 -5.86
C ARG A 49 -36.81 12.18 -5.43
N LEU A 50 -36.12 12.82 -6.36
CA LEU A 50 -35.27 13.98 -6.09
C LEU A 50 -36.10 15.21 -5.70
N LEU A 51 -37.27 15.39 -6.32
CA LEU A 51 -38.21 16.44 -5.90
C LEU A 51 -38.70 16.25 -4.47
N ASN A 52 -39.01 15.01 -4.08
CA ASN A 52 -39.41 14.69 -2.70
C ASN A 52 -38.27 14.91 -1.68
N GLN A 53 -37.02 14.94 -2.14
CA GLN A 53 -35.83 15.28 -1.34
C GLN A 53 -35.52 16.79 -1.33
N LYS A 54 -36.43 17.64 -1.85
CA LYS A 54 -36.28 19.11 -1.94
C LYS A 54 -35.12 19.58 -2.83
N VAL A 55 -34.66 18.75 -3.77
CA VAL A 55 -33.69 19.17 -4.78
C VAL A 55 -34.38 20.13 -5.76
N SER A 56 -33.75 21.27 -6.08
CA SER A 56 -34.36 22.28 -6.95
C SER A 56 -34.59 21.75 -8.37
N LYS A 57 -35.73 22.12 -8.97
CA LYS A 57 -36.14 21.71 -10.32
C LYS A 57 -35.05 21.87 -11.38
N ALA A 58 -34.38 23.03 -11.43
CA ALA A 58 -33.32 23.32 -12.39
C ALA A 58 -32.13 22.34 -12.31
N ARG A 59 -31.73 21.97 -11.08
CA ARG A 59 -30.63 21.01 -10.85
C ARG A 59 -31.00 19.59 -11.27
N ILE A 60 -32.26 19.20 -11.09
CA ILE A 60 -32.77 17.89 -11.53
C ILE A 60 -32.76 17.82 -13.06
N THR A 61 -33.27 18.85 -13.75
CA THR A 61 -33.28 18.90 -15.21
C THR A 61 -31.87 18.84 -15.79
N GLN A 62 -30.93 19.63 -15.27
CA GLN A 62 -29.53 19.61 -15.70
C GLN A 62 -28.88 18.23 -15.48
N ALA A 63 -29.12 17.60 -14.33
CA ALA A 63 -28.63 16.27 -14.02
C ALA A 63 -29.16 15.21 -15.00
N LEU A 64 -30.45 15.25 -15.34
CA LEU A 64 -31.07 14.27 -16.24
C LEU A 64 -30.62 14.45 -17.70
N VAL A 65 -30.39 15.68 -18.15
CA VAL A 65 -29.81 15.97 -19.48
C VAL A 65 -28.40 15.39 -19.58
N GLN A 66 -27.56 15.57 -18.55
CA GLN A 66 -26.19 15.04 -18.55
C GLN A 66 -26.18 13.50 -18.51
N VAL A 67 -27.05 12.89 -17.72
CA VAL A 67 -27.25 11.43 -17.66
C VAL A 67 -27.60 10.86 -19.03
N LYS A 68 -28.43 11.54 -19.81
CA LYS A 68 -28.82 11.11 -21.16
C LYS A 68 -27.69 11.26 -22.18
N LYS A 69 -26.84 12.28 -22.01
CA LYS A 69 -25.71 12.57 -22.92
C LYS A 69 -24.55 11.59 -22.77
N GLU A 70 -24.29 11.12 -21.55
CA GLU A 70 -23.13 10.27 -21.23
C GLU A 70 -23.45 8.76 -21.22
N GLN A 71 -24.70 8.36 -21.47
CA GLN A 71 -25.07 6.95 -21.51
C GLN A 71 -24.62 6.27 -22.82
N PRO A 72 -23.94 5.12 -22.74
CA PRO A 72 -23.74 4.25 -23.90
C PRO A 72 -25.07 3.63 -24.34
N ALA A 73 -25.29 3.57 -25.66
CA ALA A 73 -26.56 3.16 -26.27
C ALA A 73 -27.06 1.76 -25.87
N ASP A 74 -26.18 0.89 -25.37
CA ASP A 74 -26.46 -0.54 -25.12
C ASP A 74 -26.46 -0.95 -23.63
N ALA A 75 -26.36 -0.02 -22.68
CA ALA A 75 -26.34 -0.36 -21.25
C ALA A 75 -27.78 -0.43 -20.66
N PRO A 76 -28.17 -1.51 -19.95
CA PRO A 76 -29.47 -1.60 -19.31
C PRO A 76 -29.60 -0.59 -18.15
N LEU A 77 -30.54 0.34 -18.29
CA LEU A 77 -30.70 1.52 -17.43
C LEU A 77 -31.23 1.24 -16.02
N ALA A 78 -31.58 -0.01 -15.75
CA ALA A 78 -31.85 -0.50 -14.40
C ALA A 78 -30.63 -0.34 -13.46
N ALA A 79 -29.43 -0.15 -14.02
CA ALA A 79 -28.19 0.05 -13.27
C ALA A 79 -27.86 1.52 -12.95
N VAL A 80 -28.68 2.49 -13.39
CA VAL A 80 -28.41 3.93 -13.17
C VAL A 80 -29.13 4.44 -11.93
N THR A 81 -28.39 4.77 -10.87
CA THR A 81 -28.91 5.38 -9.65
C THR A 81 -28.37 6.78 -9.43
N LEU A 82 -29.25 7.78 -9.29
CA LEU A 82 -28.87 9.10 -8.80
C LEU A 82 -28.99 9.18 -7.28
N ARG A 83 -27.94 9.71 -6.63
CA ARG A 83 -27.86 9.94 -5.18
C ARG A 83 -27.34 11.34 -4.89
N GLU A 84 -27.81 11.94 -3.81
CA GLU A 84 -27.20 13.15 -3.25
C GLU A 84 -26.08 12.74 -2.29
N VAL A 85 -24.86 13.24 -2.53
CA VAL A 85 -23.71 13.05 -1.65
C VAL A 85 -23.22 14.44 -1.25
N GLY A 86 -23.51 14.85 -0.01
CA GLY A 86 -23.23 16.20 0.46
C GLY A 86 -24.06 17.25 -0.27
N LYS A 87 -23.42 18.11 -1.07
CA LYS A 87 -24.08 19.13 -1.91
C LYS A 87 -24.16 18.75 -3.38
N GLU A 88 -23.69 17.56 -3.76
CA GLU A 88 -23.53 17.14 -5.14
C GLU A 88 -24.50 16.01 -5.51
N LEU A 89 -24.95 16.03 -6.77
CA LEU A 89 -25.74 14.95 -7.34
C LEU A 89 -24.78 14.00 -8.07
N VAL A 90 -24.76 12.74 -7.65
CA VAL A 90 -23.91 11.71 -8.23
C VAL A 90 -24.78 10.71 -8.97
N VAL A 91 -24.38 10.40 -10.20
CA VAL A 91 -24.95 9.33 -11.01
C VAL A 91 -24.03 8.13 -10.89
N GLU A 92 -24.58 6.96 -10.58
CA GLU A 92 -23.87 5.69 -10.62
C GLU A 92 -24.51 4.81 -11.69
N ALA A 93 -23.77 4.37 -12.71
CA ALA A 93 -24.20 3.43 -13.73
C ALA A 93 -23.21 2.25 -13.84
N GLY A 94 -23.57 1.11 -13.25
CA GLY A 94 -22.69 -0.07 -13.22
C GLY A 94 -21.42 0.16 -12.37
N SER A 95 -20.26 0.24 -13.01
CA SER A 95 -18.97 0.57 -12.38
C SER A 95 -18.59 2.05 -12.50
N SER A 96 -19.32 2.82 -13.32
CA SER A 96 -19.03 4.24 -13.56
C SER A 96 -19.82 5.11 -12.61
N LYS A 97 -19.16 6.10 -11.99
CA LYS A 97 -19.81 7.16 -11.23
C LYS A 97 -19.40 8.51 -11.79
N TRP A 98 -20.29 9.49 -11.77
CA TRP A 98 -19.97 10.86 -12.19
C TRP A 98 -20.88 11.88 -11.52
N ASN A 99 -20.40 13.11 -11.43
CA ASN A 99 -21.18 14.23 -10.95
C ASN A 99 -22.20 14.63 -12.04
N ALA A 100 -23.48 14.62 -11.68
CA ALA A 100 -24.58 14.88 -12.61
C ALA A 100 -24.62 16.32 -13.12
N ALA A 101 -24.07 17.28 -12.37
CA ALA A 101 -24.06 18.69 -12.74
C ALA A 101 -22.86 19.07 -13.63
N SER A 102 -21.69 18.48 -13.39
CA SER A 102 -20.46 18.78 -14.13
C SER A 102 -20.11 17.77 -15.23
N GLY A 103 -20.67 16.56 -15.21
CA GLY A 103 -20.26 15.46 -16.09
C GLY A 103 -18.89 14.86 -15.73
N GLN A 104 -18.30 15.28 -14.61
CA GLN A 104 -16.99 14.79 -14.21
C GLN A 104 -17.10 13.37 -13.64
N HIS A 105 -16.35 12.44 -14.21
CA HIS A 105 -16.24 11.08 -13.68
C HIS A 105 -15.63 11.09 -12.27
N LEU A 106 -16.32 10.41 -11.37
CA LEU A 106 -15.91 10.19 -9.99
C LEU A 106 -15.29 8.79 -9.92
N PHE A 107 -13.98 8.76 -9.68
CA PHE A 107 -13.29 7.50 -9.42
C PHE A 107 -13.59 7.05 -7.98
N ASP A 108 -14.21 5.88 -7.85
CA ASP A 108 -14.45 5.26 -6.55
C ASP A 108 -13.17 4.55 -6.11
N PHE A 109 -12.34 5.24 -5.33
CA PHE A 109 -11.22 4.60 -4.62
C PHE A 109 -11.72 3.86 -3.35
N GLY A 110 -13.03 3.82 -3.11
CA GLY A 110 -13.68 3.08 -2.02
C GLY A 110 -14.03 1.66 -2.45
N ALA A 111 -13.41 0.68 -1.79
CA ALA A 111 -13.73 -0.73 -1.99
C ALA A 111 -15.21 -1.00 -1.66
N LYS A 112 -15.96 -1.58 -2.61
CA LYS A 112 -17.37 -1.94 -2.42
C LYS A 112 -17.51 -2.84 -1.18
N GLY A 113 -18.21 -2.31 -0.18
CA GLY A 113 -18.55 -2.97 1.07
C GLY A 113 -19.16 -4.34 0.87
N ASN A 114 -18.38 -5.40 1.11
CA ASN A 114 -18.93 -6.65 1.59
C ASN A 114 -19.48 -6.37 3.00
N ARG A 115 -20.79 -6.45 3.20
CA ARG A 115 -21.38 -6.49 4.54
C ARG A 115 -21.14 -7.87 5.12
N GLY A 116 -19.93 -8.03 5.61
CA GLY A 116 -19.43 -9.14 6.39
C GLY A 116 -18.11 -8.64 6.94
N ALA A 117 -18.05 -8.45 8.25
CA ALA A 117 -16.90 -7.95 8.97
C ALA A 117 -15.59 -8.60 8.48
N ASN A 118 -14.79 -7.86 7.68
CA ASN A 118 -13.38 -8.16 7.49
C ASN A 118 -12.57 -7.02 6.86
N TRP A 119 -12.90 -5.76 7.18
CA TRP A 119 -12.00 -4.62 6.89
C TRP A 119 -10.81 -4.55 7.86
N LEU A 120 -10.79 -5.46 8.83
CA LEU A 120 -9.63 -5.90 9.59
C LEU A 120 -9.61 -7.43 9.53
N ARG A 121 -9.47 -8.00 8.32
CA ARG A 121 -8.64 -9.21 8.31
C ARG A 121 -7.26 -8.62 8.52
N PRO A 122 -6.60 -8.78 9.70
CA PRO A 122 -5.16 -8.66 9.65
C PRO A 122 -4.79 -9.58 8.48
N VAL A 123 -4.08 -9.05 7.47
CA VAL A 123 -3.17 -9.91 6.70
C VAL A 123 -2.53 -10.73 7.81
N PRO A 124 -2.77 -12.05 7.90
CA PRO A 124 -2.35 -12.81 9.07
C PRO A 124 -0.92 -12.38 9.26
N ALA A 125 -0.63 -11.70 10.38
CA ALA A 125 0.63 -11.00 10.54
C ALA A 125 1.63 -12.07 10.20
N ARG A 126 2.30 -11.93 9.04
CA ARG A 126 3.09 -13.05 8.53
C ARG A 126 4.07 -13.25 9.65
N ASP A 127 4.02 -14.41 10.30
CA ASP A 127 4.70 -14.55 11.57
C ASP A 127 6.18 -14.40 11.25
N ALA A 128 6.76 -13.24 11.58
CA ALA A 128 8.11 -12.89 11.19
C ALA A 128 9.09 -13.87 11.81
N VAL A 129 8.75 -14.44 12.97
CA VAL A 129 9.52 -15.50 13.63
C VAL A 129 9.42 -16.80 12.83
N ALA A 130 8.23 -17.18 12.36
CA ALA A 130 8.07 -18.37 11.52
C ALA A 130 8.75 -18.22 10.15
N LEU A 131 8.65 -17.05 9.53
CA LEU A 131 9.33 -16.72 8.28
C LEU A 131 10.85 -16.74 8.45
N PHE A 132 11.36 -16.12 9.52
CA PHE A 132 12.77 -16.17 9.86
C PHE A 132 13.25 -17.62 10.09
N ALA A 133 12.51 -18.42 10.84
CA ALA A 133 12.85 -19.82 11.07
C ALA A 133 12.87 -20.64 9.77
N ALA A 134 11.91 -20.40 8.87
CA ALA A 134 11.90 -21.01 7.55
C ALA A 134 13.10 -20.55 6.69
N ALA A 135 13.46 -19.27 6.76
CA ALA A 135 14.63 -18.71 6.08
C ALA A 135 15.94 -19.35 6.57
N VAL A 136 16.10 -19.52 7.89
CA VAL A 136 17.26 -20.21 8.48
C VAL A 136 17.34 -21.65 7.99
N HIS A 137 16.23 -22.37 7.91
CA HIS A 137 16.22 -23.76 7.45
C HIS A 137 16.57 -23.90 5.96
N VAL A 138 16.01 -23.03 5.11
CA VAL A 138 16.28 -23.11 3.68
C VAL A 138 17.71 -22.68 3.34
N GLU A 139 18.32 -21.79 4.13
CA GLU A 139 19.69 -21.30 3.92
C GLU A 139 20.73 -22.43 3.84
N GLU A 140 20.55 -23.51 4.60
CA GLU A 140 21.45 -24.66 4.55
C GLU A 140 21.47 -25.37 3.18
N THR A 141 20.40 -25.23 2.41
CA THR A 141 20.18 -25.99 1.16
C THR A 141 20.12 -25.11 -0.08
N ASP A 142 19.58 -23.90 0.06
CA ASP A 142 19.36 -22.94 -1.03
C ASP A 142 19.50 -21.49 -0.51
N PRO A 143 20.73 -20.93 -0.60
CA PRO A 143 20.99 -19.55 -0.21
C PRO A 143 20.23 -18.50 -1.06
N GLU A 144 19.79 -18.82 -2.28
CA GLU A 144 18.97 -17.93 -3.11
C GLU A 144 17.56 -17.81 -2.54
N ALA A 145 16.92 -18.94 -2.28
CA ALA A 145 15.62 -18.97 -1.62
C ALA A 145 15.66 -18.34 -0.20
N ALA A 146 16.79 -18.46 0.49
CA ALA A 146 16.96 -17.85 1.82
C ALA A 146 16.88 -16.32 1.80
N LEU A 147 17.43 -15.65 0.78
CA LEU A 147 17.31 -14.19 0.69
C LEU A 147 15.86 -13.73 0.56
N ASP A 148 15.09 -14.37 -0.31
CA ASP A 148 13.68 -14.05 -0.49
C ASP A 148 12.91 -14.30 0.82
N ALA A 149 13.20 -15.40 1.51
CA ALA A 149 12.58 -15.74 2.79
C ALA A 149 12.95 -14.76 3.92
N TYR A 150 14.22 -14.33 4.01
CA TYR A 150 14.61 -13.30 4.97
C TYR A 150 14.02 -11.93 4.62
N ALA A 151 13.91 -11.59 3.33
CA ALA A 151 13.24 -10.36 2.88
C ALA A 151 11.75 -10.38 3.25
N ASP A 152 11.08 -11.52 3.11
CA ASP A 152 9.71 -11.72 3.58
C ASP A 152 9.61 -11.54 5.11
N ALA A 153 10.57 -12.05 5.88
CA ALA A 153 10.61 -11.88 7.34
C ALA A 153 10.77 -10.40 7.74
N VAL A 154 11.68 -9.67 7.08
CA VAL A 154 11.86 -8.22 7.27
C VAL A 154 10.64 -7.42 6.84
N ALA A 155 9.96 -7.81 5.75
CA ALA A 155 8.74 -7.16 5.31
C ALA A 155 7.58 -7.37 6.30
N ALA A 156 7.57 -8.51 6.99
CA ALA A 156 6.58 -8.84 8.00
C ALA A 156 6.83 -8.13 9.34
N ASP A 157 8.09 -7.99 9.74
CA ASP A 157 8.52 -7.20 10.89
C ASP A 157 9.79 -6.40 10.55
N PRO A 158 9.66 -5.11 10.20
CA PRO A 158 10.79 -4.23 9.90
C PRO A 158 11.76 -4.00 11.07
N HIS A 159 11.42 -4.44 12.28
CA HIS A 159 12.28 -4.34 13.46
C HIS A 159 12.95 -5.67 13.84
N HIS A 160 12.81 -6.71 13.02
CA HIS A 160 13.40 -8.01 13.26
C HIS A 160 14.91 -8.00 13.01
N ALA A 161 15.68 -7.65 14.05
CA ALA A 161 17.13 -7.46 13.96
C ALA A 161 17.89 -8.68 13.38
N ASP A 162 17.55 -9.89 13.80
CA ASP A 162 18.26 -11.11 13.35
C ASP A 162 18.03 -11.42 11.85
N ALA A 163 16.82 -11.17 11.35
CA ALA A 163 16.49 -11.27 9.93
C ALA A 163 17.27 -10.23 9.10
N HIS A 164 17.38 -9.00 9.61
CA HIS A 164 18.22 -7.96 9.00
C HIS A 164 19.70 -8.37 8.98
N VAL A 165 20.25 -8.93 10.07
CA VAL A 165 21.65 -9.40 10.12
C VAL A 165 21.90 -10.52 9.11
N ASN A 166 21.02 -11.52 9.03
CA ASN A 166 21.21 -12.64 8.11
C ASN A 166 21.00 -12.22 6.64
N LEU A 167 20.01 -11.39 6.35
CA LEU A 167 19.81 -10.83 5.02
C LEU A 167 21.00 -9.99 4.58
N GLY A 168 21.50 -9.12 5.46
CA GLY A 168 22.70 -8.32 5.21
C GLY A 168 23.91 -9.19 4.90
N ARG A 169 24.10 -10.31 5.63
CA ARG A 169 25.20 -11.26 5.39
C ARG A 169 25.12 -11.91 4.01
N LEU A 170 23.94 -12.38 3.61
CA LEU A 170 23.77 -13.00 2.30
C LEU A 170 23.96 -11.98 1.16
N LEU A 171 23.51 -10.73 1.34
CA LEU A 171 23.75 -9.64 0.39
C LEU A 171 25.24 -9.30 0.28
N HIS A 172 25.95 -9.26 1.42
CA HIS A 172 27.39 -9.01 1.47
C HIS A 172 28.17 -10.09 0.71
N GLN A 173 27.87 -11.36 0.94
CA GLN A 173 28.49 -12.49 0.22
C GLN A 173 28.31 -12.42 -1.30
N ARG A 174 27.31 -11.69 -1.79
CA ARG A 174 27.02 -11.46 -3.21
C ARG A 174 27.58 -10.15 -3.76
N GLY A 175 28.33 -9.42 -2.96
CA GLY A 175 28.89 -8.12 -3.34
C GLY A 175 27.85 -7.00 -3.40
N ARG A 176 26.62 -7.19 -2.89
CA ARG A 176 25.58 -6.14 -2.78
C ARG A 176 25.83 -5.28 -1.54
N LEU A 177 27.00 -4.64 -1.49
CA LEU A 177 27.57 -4.02 -0.29
C LEU A 177 26.69 -2.91 0.30
N CYS A 178 26.17 -1.99 -0.52
CA CYS A 178 25.32 -0.90 -0.04
C CYS A 178 24.00 -1.39 0.58
N GLU A 179 23.46 -2.50 0.06
CA GLU A 179 22.23 -3.09 0.58
C GLU A 179 22.50 -3.83 1.90
N ALA A 180 23.62 -4.56 1.98
CA ALA A 180 24.09 -5.15 3.22
C ALA A 180 24.28 -4.10 4.32
N GLU A 181 24.92 -2.97 4.01
CA GLU A 181 25.07 -1.83 4.93
C GLU A 181 23.71 -1.37 5.47
N ALA A 182 22.74 -1.14 4.59
CA ALA A 182 21.40 -0.69 4.99
C ALA A 182 20.70 -1.68 5.94
N HIS A 183 20.84 -2.99 5.70
CA HIS A 183 20.26 -4.00 6.59
C HIS A 183 20.97 -4.06 7.95
N TYR A 184 22.31 -3.96 8.01
CA TYR A 184 23.02 -3.92 9.29
C TYR A 184 22.68 -2.65 10.10
N VAL A 185 22.55 -1.50 9.44
CA VAL A 185 22.09 -0.27 10.10
C VAL A 185 20.67 -0.43 10.65
N ALA A 186 19.75 -1.04 9.89
CA ALA A 186 18.39 -1.32 10.37
C ALA A 186 18.35 -2.31 11.56
N ALA A 187 19.23 -3.32 11.57
CA ALA A 187 19.40 -4.20 12.72
C ALA A 187 19.84 -3.42 13.96
N LEU A 188 20.80 -2.49 13.82
CA LEU A 188 21.31 -1.66 14.92
C LEU A 188 20.30 -0.61 15.40
N VAL A 189 19.40 -0.13 14.54
CA VAL A 189 18.27 0.71 14.98
C VAL A 189 17.37 -0.06 15.94
N SER A 190 17.15 -1.35 15.69
CA SER A 190 16.29 -2.20 16.50
C SER A 190 17.00 -2.77 17.73
N ARG A 191 18.29 -3.08 17.60
CA ARG A 191 19.17 -3.59 18.66
C ARG A 191 20.53 -2.87 18.64
N PRO A 192 20.64 -1.70 19.30
CA PRO A 192 21.84 -0.85 19.23
C PRO A 192 23.14 -1.48 19.75
N THR A 193 23.03 -2.49 20.63
CA THR A 193 24.18 -3.17 21.24
C THR A 193 24.47 -4.53 20.59
N ASP A 194 24.03 -4.75 19.35
CA ASP A 194 24.27 -6.00 18.63
C ASP A 194 25.72 -6.04 18.10
N THR A 195 26.58 -6.77 18.81
CA THR A 195 28.00 -6.90 18.46
C THR A 195 28.19 -7.51 17.06
N THR A 196 27.34 -8.47 16.68
CA THR A 196 27.43 -9.16 15.38
C THR A 196 27.07 -8.21 14.23
N ALA A 197 25.98 -7.47 14.37
CA ALA A 197 25.59 -6.46 13.38
C ALA A 197 26.64 -5.35 13.25
N THR A 198 27.18 -4.88 14.38
CA THR A 198 28.24 -3.85 14.41
C THR A 198 29.52 -4.34 13.72
N PHE A 199 29.94 -5.58 14.00
CA PHE A 199 31.11 -6.18 13.37
C PHE A 199 30.93 -6.36 11.86
N ASN A 200 29.79 -6.91 11.42
CA ASN A 200 29.53 -7.11 10.00
C ASN A 200 29.40 -5.78 9.23
N LEU A 201 28.84 -4.75 9.87
CA LEU A 201 28.83 -3.40 9.31
C LEU A 201 30.27 -2.87 9.12
N ALA A 202 31.16 -3.10 10.09
CA ALA A 202 32.57 -2.72 9.96
C ALA A 202 33.25 -3.39 8.76
N VAL A 203 32.98 -4.68 8.54
CA VAL A 203 33.50 -5.44 7.39
C VAL A 203 32.97 -4.86 6.07
N VAL A 204 31.67 -4.61 5.96
CA VAL A 204 31.06 -4.03 4.74
C VAL A 204 31.61 -2.64 4.44
N LEU A 205 31.78 -1.80 5.47
CA LEU A 205 32.37 -0.46 5.31
C LEU A 205 33.82 -0.54 4.82
N GLU A 206 34.57 -1.55 5.25
CA GLU A 206 35.91 -1.79 4.74
C GLU A 206 35.89 -2.16 3.25
N ASP A 207 35.02 -3.08 2.83
CA ASP A 207 34.88 -3.50 1.44
C ASP A 207 34.40 -2.36 0.53
N LEU A 208 33.63 -1.42 1.08
CA LEU A 208 33.25 -0.15 0.43
C LEU A 208 34.40 0.88 0.39
N GLY A 209 35.54 0.61 1.02
CA GLY A 209 36.69 1.50 1.10
C GLY A 209 36.57 2.63 2.13
N ARG A 210 35.53 2.62 2.98
CA ARG A 210 35.27 3.61 4.02
C ARG A 210 36.02 3.26 5.31
N LEU A 211 37.35 3.29 5.23
CA LEU A 211 38.24 2.73 6.26
C LEU A 211 38.10 3.40 7.64
N ASP A 212 37.88 4.71 7.70
CA ASP A 212 37.71 5.41 8.97
C ASP A 212 36.40 5.03 9.67
N ASP A 213 35.32 4.86 8.90
CA ASP A 213 34.03 4.40 9.42
C ASP A 213 34.14 2.95 9.92
N ALA A 214 34.85 2.08 9.17
CA ALA A 214 35.11 0.70 9.57
C ALA A 214 35.91 0.63 10.89
N ILE A 215 36.96 1.45 11.04
CA ILE A 215 37.73 1.55 12.28
C ILE A 215 36.82 1.92 13.46
N ALA A 216 35.95 2.93 13.29
CA ALA A 216 35.04 3.35 14.35
C ALA A 216 34.09 2.21 14.77
N ARG A 217 33.55 1.44 13.81
CA ARG A 217 32.69 0.29 14.11
C ARG A 217 33.43 -0.86 14.78
N TYR A 218 34.66 -1.17 14.35
CA TYR A 218 35.46 -2.20 15.05
C TYR A 218 35.86 -1.79 16.47
N GLN A 219 36.10 -0.50 16.72
CA GLN A 219 36.34 0.01 18.07
C GLN A 219 35.09 -0.18 18.94
N GLU A 220 33.91 0.15 18.42
CA GLU A 220 32.63 -0.07 19.09
C GLU A 220 32.38 -1.54 19.41
N VAL A 221 32.74 -2.47 18.52
CA VAL A 221 32.71 -3.92 18.80
C VAL A 221 33.54 -4.25 20.04
N LEU A 222 34.73 -3.69 20.20
CA LEU A 222 35.60 -3.93 21.35
C LEU A 222 35.14 -3.21 22.62
N GLU A 223 34.36 -2.14 22.50
CA GLU A 223 33.69 -1.50 23.63
C GLU A 223 32.51 -2.35 24.14
N LEU A 224 31.75 -2.97 23.24
CA LEU A 224 30.65 -3.87 23.55
C LEU A 224 31.13 -5.24 24.07
N ASP A 225 32.14 -5.81 23.41
CA ASP A 225 32.76 -7.08 23.78
C ASP A 225 34.29 -7.02 23.53
N PRO A 226 35.09 -6.80 24.60
CA PRO A 226 36.54 -6.75 24.51
C PRO A 226 37.23 -8.07 24.14
N THR A 227 36.48 -9.18 24.02
CA THR A 227 37.02 -10.51 23.76
C THR A 227 37.01 -10.90 22.28
N VAL A 228 36.40 -10.08 21.41
CA VAL A 228 36.34 -10.30 19.96
C VAL A 228 37.72 -10.09 19.34
N SER A 229 38.52 -11.17 19.26
CA SER A 229 39.88 -11.15 18.75
C SER A 229 39.94 -10.70 17.28
N ASP A 230 38.97 -11.09 16.46
CA ASP A 230 38.90 -10.71 15.05
C ASP A 230 38.80 -9.20 14.83
N ALA A 231 38.12 -8.47 15.73
CA ALA A 231 38.06 -7.01 15.69
C ALA A 231 39.42 -6.39 15.98
N CYS A 232 40.19 -6.94 16.94
CA CYS A 232 41.58 -6.53 17.16
C CYS A 232 42.45 -6.77 15.93
N PHE A 233 42.31 -7.93 15.27
CA PHE A 233 43.07 -8.23 14.07
C PHE A 233 42.76 -7.27 12.91
N ASN A 234 41.48 -7.00 12.66
CA ASN A 234 41.05 -6.09 11.60
C ASN A 234 41.48 -4.64 11.87
N LEU A 235 41.38 -4.16 13.11
CA LEU A 235 41.91 -2.85 13.48
C LEU A 235 43.42 -2.75 13.26
N ALA A 236 44.18 -3.77 13.64
CA ALA A 236 45.63 -3.79 13.44
C ALA A 236 45.99 -3.62 11.95
N ARG A 237 45.31 -4.38 11.08
CA ARG A 237 45.51 -4.33 9.63
C ARG A 237 45.09 -2.99 9.02
N LEU A 238 43.98 -2.41 9.47
CA LEU A 238 43.51 -1.10 8.99
C LEU A 238 44.45 0.03 9.41
N TYR A 239 44.93 0.05 10.65
CA TYR A 239 45.92 1.02 11.10
C TYR A 239 47.26 0.88 10.39
N GLU A 240 47.68 -0.35 10.06
CA GLU A 240 48.88 -0.57 9.24
C GLU A 240 48.70 0.04 7.84
N LYS A 241 47.56 -0.18 7.19
CA LYS A 241 47.22 0.42 5.88
C LYS A 241 47.23 1.95 5.92
N LYS A 242 46.86 2.57 7.04
CA LYS A 242 46.94 4.02 7.27
C LYS A 242 48.33 4.52 7.67
N GLY A 243 49.29 3.63 7.95
CA GLY A 243 50.62 4.00 8.44
C GLY A 243 50.69 4.30 9.94
N GLU A 244 49.62 4.06 10.69
CA GLU A 244 49.53 4.30 12.14
C GLU A 244 50.11 3.13 12.94
N LYS A 245 51.43 2.94 12.82
CA LYS A 245 52.15 1.76 13.34
C LYS A 245 51.95 1.50 14.85
N VAL A 246 51.84 2.56 15.66
CA VAL A 246 51.68 2.41 17.12
C VAL A 246 50.31 1.80 17.46
N ALA A 247 49.24 2.27 16.81
CA ALA A 247 47.90 1.72 16.98
C ALA A 247 47.83 0.29 16.45
N ALA A 248 48.42 0.03 15.28
CA ALA A 248 48.49 -1.31 14.71
C ALA A 248 49.16 -2.33 15.66
N LEU A 249 50.32 -1.99 16.22
CA LEU A 249 51.05 -2.85 17.15
C LEU A 249 50.28 -3.11 18.46
N ARG A 250 49.53 -2.10 18.94
CA ARG A 250 48.67 -2.25 20.13
C ARG A 250 47.61 -3.33 19.88
N HIS A 251 46.81 -3.18 18.83
CA HIS A 251 45.74 -4.12 18.51
C HIS A 251 46.27 -5.51 18.14
N LEU A 252 47.43 -5.61 17.48
CA LEU A 252 48.07 -6.90 17.21
C LEU A 252 48.50 -7.63 18.49
N LYS A 253 48.96 -6.89 19.50
CA LYS A 253 49.29 -7.45 20.82
C LYS A 253 48.02 -7.96 21.51
N ASP A 254 46.94 -7.19 21.48
CA ASP A 254 45.66 -7.59 22.07
C ASP A 254 45.07 -8.83 21.36
N TYR A 255 45.11 -8.89 20.03
CA TYR A 255 44.74 -10.07 19.25
C TYR A 255 45.51 -11.32 19.70
N ARG A 256 46.85 -11.24 19.80
CA ARG A 256 47.67 -12.38 20.24
C ARG A 256 47.35 -12.84 21.65
N ARG A 257 47.00 -11.91 22.55
CA ARG A 257 46.59 -12.24 23.92
C ARG A 257 45.26 -13.00 23.94
N LEU A 258 44.31 -12.62 23.08
CA LEU A 258 43.00 -13.24 23.02
C LEU A 258 42.99 -14.58 22.25
N SER A 259 43.83 -14.71 21.22
CA SER A 259 43.89 -15.87 20.33
C SER A 259 44.93 -16.93 20.74
N GLY A 260 45.69 -16.70 21.82
CA GLY A 260 46.67 -17.66 22.34
C GLY A 260 46.02 -18.84 23.07
N PRO A 261 46.68 -20.00 23.18
CA PRO A 261 46.19 -21.12 23.99
C PRO A 261 46.05 -20.69 25.46
N ARG A 262 44.91 -21.02 26.07
CA ARG A 262 44.66 -20.83 27.51
C ARG A 262 45.50 -21.77 28.36
#